data_AF-A0A7W0VHS1-F1
#
_entry.id   AF-A0A7W0VHS1-F1
#
_cell.length_a   1.000
_cell.length_b   1.000
_cell.length_c   1.000
_cell.angle_alpha   90.00
_cell.angle_beta   90.00
_cell.angle_gamma   90.00
#
_symmetry.space_group_name_H-M   'P 1'
#
loop_
_entity.id
_entity.type
_entity.pdbx_description
1 polymer ?
#
loop_
_entity_poly.entity_id
_entity_poly.type
_entity_poly.pdbx_seq_one_letter_code
_entity_poly.pdbx_strand_id
1 'polypeptide(L)'
;MLERDPKTLARLQAVVTALIEHRVSTSLVDVERALAKWRDGSHSALAAHGAVLRHAARCERTVERVTAAAGDRPEGILRDAVDAGLMDADEFYKLVGKAPSEVPSIDALKDDDDASAPDKRRTLEQLLTRGPVLVHVDARRTEVSVPPRFRADPSLVLRFGFNLSPAIGDLTVDDDAIAGTLTFAGQPFRCILPWTAVYAAMVEGEQRGTVWPEDVPEDVLTGGGDATAQSTLPPAGPQTVKDDEPRKRTGNHLKLVE
;
A
#
# COMPACT_ATOMS: atom_id res chain seq x y z
N MET A 1 -6.80 -6.46 -35.72
CA MET A 1 -5.44 -6.01 -36.09
C MET A 1 -5.62 -4.62 -36.67
N LEU A 2 -5.32 -3.58 -35.88
CA LEU A 2 -5.43 -2.19 -36.35
C LEU A 2 -4.64 -2.02 -37.65
N GLU A 3 -5.24 -1.42 -38.67
CA GLU A 3 -4.55 -1.11 -39.92
C GLU A 3 -3.38 -0.19 -39.60
N ARG A 4 -2.16 -0.61 -39.98
CA ARG A 4 -0.92 0.17 -39.80
C ARG A 4 -0.81 1.30 -40.83
N ASP A 5 -1.91 1.96 -41.13
CA ASP A 5 -1.87 3.14 -41.97
C ASP A 5 -1.20 4.31 -41.20
N PRO A 6 -0.52 5.23 -41.90
CA PRO A 6 0.23 6.30 -41.27
C PRO A 6 -0.64 7.30 -40.48
N LYS A 7 -1.92 7.47 -40.81
CA LYS A 7 -2.85 8.34 -40.08
C LYS A 7 -3.26 7.69 -38.75
N THR A 8 -3.55 6.40 -38.76
CA THR A 8 -3.88 5.62 -37.57
C THR A 8 -2.71 5.59 -36.58
N LEU A 9 -1.48 5.42 -37.08
CA LEU A 9 -0.26 5.50 -36.25
C LEU A 9 -0.06 6.90 -35.65
N ALA A 10 -0.24 7.96 -36.44
CA ALA A 10 -0.12 9.33 -35.95
C ALA A 10 -1.19 9.64 -34.89
N ARG A 11 -2.43 9.15 -35.06
CA ARG A 11 -3.50 9.33 -34.08
C ARG A 11 -3.22 8.56 -32.80
N LEU A 12 -2.78 7.31 -32.90
CA LEU A 12 -2.36 6.51 -31.75
C LEU A 12 -1.25 7.23 -30.97
N GLN A 13 -0.23 7.75 -31.64
CA GLN A 13 0.84 8.51 -31.00
C GLN A 13 0.31 9.75 -30.28
N ALA A 14 -0.60 10.51 -30.90
CA ALA A 14 -1.22 11.68 -30.25
C ALA A 14 -2.00 11.30 -28.98
N VAL A 15 -2.71 10.18 -29.02
CA VAL A 15 -3.47 9.66 -27.86
C VAL A 15 -2.54 9.20 -26.75
N VAL A 16 -1.47 8.47 -27.07
CA VAL A 16 -0.41 8.07 -26.15
C VAL A 16 0.20 9.30 -25.46
N THR A 17 0.53 10.35 -26.22
CA THR A 17 1.04 11.59 -25.65
C THR A 17 0.02 12.25 -24.71
N ALA A 18 -1.24 12.38 -25.13
CA ALA A 18 -2.29 12.98 -24.31
C ALA A 18 -2.53 12.19 -23.00
N LEU A 19 -2.46 10.86 -23.05
CA LEU A 19 -2.57 9.99 -21.86
C LEU A 19 -1.42 10.25 -20.88
N ILE A 20 -0.18 10.32 -21.37
CA ILE A 20 1.00 10.63 -20.54
C ILE A 20 0.83 12.02 -19.92
N GLU A 21 0.48 13.04 -20.71
CA GLU A 21 0.28 14.40 -20.22
C GLU A 21 -0.81 14.48 -19.15
N HIS A 22 -1.95 13.82 -19.37
CA HIS A 22 -3.04 13.77 -18.40
C HIS A 22 -2.57 13.19 -17.05
N ARG A 23 -1.80 12.09 -17.09
CA ARG A 23 -1.27 11.42 -15.89
C ARG A 23 -0.24 12.25 -15.15
N VAL A 24 0.69 12.85 -15.89
CA VAL A 24 1.70 13.76 -15.33
C VAL A 24 1.01 14.95 -14.67
N SER A 25 -0.01 15.53 -15.32
CA SER A 25 -0.76 16.66 -14.78
C SER A 25 -1.50 16.30 -13.49
N THR A 26 -2.19 15.16 -13.43
CA THR A 26 -2.86 14.69 -12.21
C THR A 26 -1.86 14.49 -11.06
N SER A 27 -0.71 13.89 -11.35
CA SER A 27 0.37 13.69 -10.36
C SER A 27 1.01 15.00 -9.88
N LEU A 28 1.07 16.04 -10.72
CA LEU A 28 1.59 17.35 -10.35
C LEU A 28 0.73 18.04 -9.27
N VAL A 29 -0.58 17.79 -9.26
CA VAL A 29 -1.49 18.35 -8.24
C VAL A 29 -1.08 17.92 -6.82
N ASP A 30 -0.60 16.68 -6.66
CA ASP A 30 -0.09 16.19 -5.37
C ASP A 30 1.17 16.94 -4.93
N VAL A 31 2.07 17.24 -5.87
CA VAL A 31 3.29 18.01 -5.61
C VAL A 31 2.93 19.45 -5.23
N GLU A 32 2.03 20.09 -5.97
CA GLU A 32 1.56 21.44 -5.66
C GLU A 32 0.94 21.52 -4.27
N ARG A 33 0.13 20.52 -3.90
CA ARG A 33 -0.46 20.41 -2.56
C ARG A 33 0.61 20.24 -1.49
N ALA A 34 1.59 19.37 -1.70
CA ALA A 34 2.67 19.15 -0.75
C ALA A 34 3.56 20.40 -0.57
N LEU A 35 3.83 21.14 -1.65
CA LEU A 35 4.56 22.41 -1.62
C LEU A 35 3.76 23.51 -0.92
N ALA A 36 2.45 23.58 -1.11
CA ALA A 36 1.58 24.52 -0.42
C ALA A 36 1.58 24.27 1.10
N LYS A 37 1.40 23.01 1.51
CA LYS A 37 1.49 22.59 2.91
C LYS A 37 2.88 22.83 3.53
N TRP A 38 3.95 22.77 2.75
CA TRP A 38 5.28 23.13 3.26
C TRP A 38 5.39 24.63 3.49
N ARG A 39 4.87 25.45 2.57
CA ARG A 39 4.89 26.91 2.68
C ARG A 39 4.06 27.44 3.84
N ASP A 40 2.96 26.77 4.20
CA ASP A 40 2.13 27.15 5.35
C ASP A 40 2.62 26.55 6.69
N GLY A 41 3.67 25.73 6.66
CA GLY A 41 4.29 25.12 7.84
C GLY A 41 3.66 23.80 8.28
N SER A 42 2.61 23.31 7.60
CA SER A 42 1.99 22.01 7.89
C SER A 42 2.88 20.82 7.51
N HIS A 43 3.82 21.00 6.57
CA HIS A 43 4.77 19.98 6.14
C HIS A 43 6.23 20.39 6.36
N SER A 44 7.09 19.40 6.57
CA SER A 44 8.53 19.56 6.51
C SER A 44 9.01 19.69 5.06
N ALA A 45 10.18 20.30 4.87
CA ALA A 45 10.84 20.34 3.56
C ALA A 45 11.12 18.93 3.01
N LEU A 46 11.40 17.95 3.89
CA LEU A 46 11.61 16.56 3.51
C LEU A 46 10.33 15.90 2.98
N ALA A 47 9.17 16.18 3.60
CA ALA A 47 7.88 15.66 3.12
C ALA A 47 7.53 16.21 1.73
N ALA A 48 7.75 17.52 1.50
CA ALA A 48 7.57 18.12 0.18
C ALA A 48 8.54 17.55 -0.86
N HIS A 49 9.81 17.32 -0.49
CA HIS A 49 10.78 16.67 -1.36
C HIS A 49 10.37 15.23 -1.71
N GLY A 50 9.85 14.47 -0.75
CA GLY A 50 9.30 13.13 -0.98
C GLY A 50 8.18 13.12 -2.02
N ALA A 51 7.28 14.11 -1.99
CA ALA A 51 6.24 14.26 -3.01
C ALA A 51 6.81 14.49 -4.42
N VAL A 52 7.88 15.29 -4.55
CA VAL A 52 8.59 15.51 -5.83
C VAL A 52 9.22 14.21 -6.34
N LEU A 53 9.88 13.45 -5.47
CA LEU A 53 10.49 12.16 -5.85
C LEU A 53 9.44 11.14 -6.28
N ARG A 54 8.32 11.04 -5.56
CA ARG A 54 7.18 10.19 -5.94
C ARG A 54 6.63 10.57 -7.30
N HIS A 55 6.47 11.86 -7.55
CA HIS A 55 6.03 12.37 -8.85
C HIS A 55 7.00 11.95 -9.97
N ALA A 56 8.31 12.17 -9.79
CA ALA A 56 9.32 11.79 -10.78
C ALA A 56 9.28 10.28 -11.09
N ALA A 57 9.27 9.43 -10.06
CA ALA A 57 9.18 7.98 -10.22
C ALA A 57 7.86 7.52 -10.88
N ARG A 58 6.75 8.23 -10.65
CA ARG A 58 5.46 7.97 -11.31
C ARG A 58 5.51 8.34 -12.79
N CYS A 59 6.15 9.46 -13.14
CA CYS A 59 6.33 9.90 -14.52
C CYS A 59 7.14 8.90 -15.35
N GLU A 60 8.28 8.44 -14.83
CA GLU A 60 9.12 7.44 -15.50
C GLU A 60 8.34 6.15 -15.80
N ARG A 61 7.68 5.57 -14.78
CA ARG A 61 6.87 4.35 -14.94
C ARG A 61 5.70 4.54 -15.91
N THR A 62 5.02 5.68 -15.86
CA THR A 62 3.90 5.97 -16.76
C THR A 62 4.37 5.97 -18.22
N VAL A 63 5.50 6.63 -18.50
CA VAL A 63 6.08 6.68 -19.85
C VAL A 63 6.47 5.29 -20.33
N GLU A 64 7.17 4.51 -19.52
CA GLU A 64 7.58 3.14 -19.88
C GLU A 64 6.38 2.26 -20.19
N ARG A 65 5.37 2.23 -19.32
CA ARG A 65 4.18 1.38 -19.48
C ARG A 65 3.34 1.77 -20.68
N VAL A 66 3.02 3.06 -20.82
CA VAL A 66 2.18 3.55 -21.90
C VAL A 66 2.86 3.31 -23.25
N THR A 67 4.19 3.50 -23.31
CA THR A 67 4.97 3.22 -24.53
C THR A 67 5.02 1.73 -24.85
N ALA A 68 5.29 0.87 -23.87
CA ALA A 68 5.32 -0.58 -24.06
C ALA A 68 3.95 -1.12 -24.53
N ALA A 69 2.88 -0.71 -23.84
CA ALA A 69 1.53 -1.16 -24.18
C ALA A 69 1.01 -0.61 -25.52
N ALA A 70 1.47 0.57 -25.95
CA ALA A 70 1.17 1.07 -27.30
C ALA A 70 1.76 0.18 -28.41
N GLY A 71 2.89 -0.49 -28.15
CA GLY A 71 3.49 -1.46 -29.05
C GLY A 71 2.79 -2.82 -29.03
N ASP A 72 2.44 -3.31 -27.84
CA ASP A 72 1.95 -4.68 -27.66
C ASP A 72 0.42 -4.81 -27.77
N ARG A 73 -0.32 -3.84 -27.23
CA ARG A 73 -1.80 -3.86 -27.09
C ARG A 73 -2.41 -2.49 -27.39
N PRO A 74 -2.31 -2.01 -28.65
CA PRO A 74 -2.74 -0.66 -29.02
C PRO A 74 -4.24 -0.41 -28.82
N GLU A 75 -5.11 -1.40 -29.04
CA GLU A 75 -6.55 -1.26 -28.74
C GLU A 75 -6.85 -1.02 -27.25
N GLY A 76 -6.00 -1.54 -26.35
CA GLY A 76 -6.13 -1.32 -24.91
C GLY A 76 -5.76 0.11 -24.51
N ILE A 77 -4.72 0.68 -25.12
CA ILE A 77 -4.36 2.09 -24.91
C ILE A 77 -5.48 3.02 -25.37
N LEU A 78 -6.07 2.75 -26.54
CA LEU A 78 -7.21 3.52 -27.04
C LEU A 78 -8.43 3.38 -26.12
N ARG A 79 -8.61 2.20 -25.50
CA ARG A 79 -9.71 1.96 -24.56
C ARG A 79 -9.55 2.82 -23.32
N ASP A 80 -8.34 2.91 -22.79
CA ASP A 80 -8.00 3.74 -21.64
C ASP A 80 -8.19 5.23 -21.97
N ALA A 81 -7.85 5.66 -23.19
CA ALA A 81 -8.12 7.02 -23.64
C ALA A 81 -9.62 7.37 -23.65
N VAL A 82 -10.48 6.42 -23.99
CA VAL A 82 -11.94 6.60 -23.88
C VAL A 82 -12.35 6.72 -22.41
N ASP A 83 -11.80 5.90 -21.52
CA ASP A 83 -12.11 5.99 -20.07
C ASP A 83 -11.66 7.30 -19.44
N ALA A 84 -10.52 7.87 -19.88
CA ALA A 84 -10.09 9.21 -19.46
C ALA A 84 -10.87 10.35 -20.13
N GLY A 85 -11.79 10.07 -21.06
CA GLY A 85 -12.48 11.10 -21.84
C GLY A 85 -11.58 11.86 -22.81
N LEU A 86 -10.41 11.31 -23.15
CA LEU A 86 -9.47 11.88 -24.13
C LEU A 86 -9.80 11.45 -25.57
N MET A 87 -10.67 10.45 -25.72
CA MET A 87 -11.17 9.92 -26.99
C MET A 87 -12.66 9.64 -26.87
N ASP A 88 -13.43 9.94 -27.92
CA ASP A 88 -14.85 9.58 -27.96
C ASP A 88 -15.07 8.13 -28.44
N ALA A 89 -16.19 7.54 -28.03
CA ALA A 89 -16.50 6.14 -28.34
C ALA A 89 -16.72 5.89 -29.85
N ASP A 90 -17.19 6.88 -30.60
CA ASP A 90 -17.41 6.76 -32.05
C ASP A 90 -16.08 6.76 -32.81
N GLU A 91 -15.13 7.59 -32.39
CA GLU A 91 -13.75 7.59 -32.87
C GLU A 91 -13.08 6.24 -32.57
N PHE A 92 -13.20 5.74 -31.33
CA PHE A 92 -12.68 4.42 -30.96
C PHE A 92 -13.24 3.32 -31.87
N TYR A 93 -14.56 3.29 -32.07
CA TYR A 93 -15.21 2.29 -32.91
C TYR A 93 -14.70 2.33 -34.35
N LYS A 94 -14.48 3.53 -34.91
CA LYS A 94 -13.92 3.68 -36.27
C LYS A 94 -12.49 3.14 -36.39
N LEU A 95 -11.67 3.29 -35.36
CA LEU A 95 -10.28 2.83 -35.36
C LEU A 95 -10.15 1.33 -35.06
N VAL A 96 -10.93 0.82 -34.11
CA VAL A 96 -10.78 -0.54 -33.58
C VAL A 96 -11.79 -1.52 -34.19
N GLY A 97 -12.93 -1.03 -34.69
CA GLY A 97 -14.01 -1.82 -35.26
C GLY A 97 -14.88 -2.56 -34.23
N LYS A 98 -14.69 -2.28 -32.94
CA LYS A 98 -15.41 -2.87 -31.80
C LYS A 98 -15.87 -1.78 -30.84
N ALA A 99 -16.90 -2.04 -30.06
CA ALA A 99 -17.27 -1.12 -28.98
C ALA A 99 -16.18 -1.09 -27.89
N PRO A 100 -15.95 0.06 -27.22
CA PRO A 100 -15.01 0.15 -26.11
C PRO A 100 -15.25 -0.91 -25.02
N SER A 101 -16.51 -1.22 -24.72
CA SER A 101 -16.88 -2.24 -23.72
C SER A 101 -16.44 -3.67 -24.07
N GLU A 102 -16.13 -3.96 -25.34
CA GLU A 102 -15.68 -5.27 -25.80
C GLU A 102 -14.17 -5.44 -25.75
N VAL A 103 -13.43 -4.36 -25.49
CA VAL A 103 -11.97 -4.36 -25.42
C VAL A 103 -11.56 -4.24 -23.95
N PRO A 104 -10.78 -5.19 -23.42
CA PRO A 104 -10.27 -5.08 -22.06
C PRO A 104 -9.33 -3.87 -21.96
N SER A 105 -9.58 -3.04 -20.94
CA SER A 105 -8.64 -2.00 -20.53
C SER A 105 -7.33 -2.65 -20.11
N ILE A 106 -6.23 -1.93 -20.33
CA ILE A 106 -4.90 -2.33 -19.88
C ILE A 106 -4.51 -1.62 -18.59
N ASP A 107 -5.42 -0.84 -18.01
CA ASP A 107 -5.24 -0.08 -16.79
C ASP A 107 -4.02 0.85 -16.81
N ALA A 108 -3.62 1.35 -18.00
CA ALA A 108 -2.49 2.28 -18.13
C ALA A 108 -2.71 3.58 -17.35
N LEU A 109 -3.98 3.89 -17.06
CA LEU A 109 -4.44 5.05 -16.30
C LEU A 109 -4.79 4.77 -14.84
N LYS A 110 -4.68 3.53 -14.34
CA LYS A 110 -4.81 3.31 -12.89
C LYS A 110 -3.56 3.82 -12.19
N ASP A 111 -3.73 4.68 -11.19
CA ASP A 111 -2.62 5.24 -10.42
C ASP A 111 -1.82 4.12 -9.77
N ASP A 112 -0.51 4.12 -10.05
CA ASP A 112 0.44 3.13 -9.58
C ASP A 112 0.85 3.37 -8.12
N ASP A 113 -0.13 3.36 -7.24
CA ASP A 113 0.18 2.79 -5.94
C ASP A 113 0.32 1.25 -6.07
N ASP A 114 -0.19 0.64 -7.16
CA ASP A 114 -0.13 -0.81 -7.42
C ASP A 114 1.09 -1.32 -8.22
N ALA A 115 1.85 -0.51 -8.97
CA ALA A 115 3.02 -1.07 -9.70
C ALA A 115 4.21 -1.46 -8.79
N SER A 116 4.19 -1.08 -7.51
CA SER A 116 5.11 -1.62 -6.48
C SER A 116 4.65 -3.01 -5.98
N ALA A 117 3.40 -3.41 -6.28
CA ALA A 117 2.80 -4.66 -5.82
C ALA A 117 3.61 -5.91 -6.15
N PRO A 118 4.16 -6.11 -7.37
CA PRO A 118 4.92 -7.33 -7.66
C PRO A 118 6.20 -7.43 -6.82
N ASP A 119 6.85 -6.29 -6.54
CA ASP A 119 8.07 -6.23 -5.73
C ASP A 119 7.77 -6.35 -4.23
N LYS A 120 6.73 -5.65 -3.77
CA LYS A 120 6.19 -5.73 -2.40
C LYS A 120 5.72 -7.14 -2.06
N ARG A 121 4.94 -7.75 -2.93
CA ARG A 121 4.46 -9.13 -2.80
C ARG A 121 5.62 -10.08 -2.64
N ARG A 122 6.55 -10.07 -3.60
CA ARG A 122 7.73 -10.94 -3.58
C ARG A 122 8.58 -10.73 -2.33
N THR A 123 8.78 -9.48 -1.93
CA THR A 123 9.50 -9.15 -0.70
C THR A 123 8.77 -9.69 0.52
N LEU A 124 7.46 -9.50 0.61
CA LEU A 124 6.67 -9.96 1.75
C LEU A 124 6.65 -11.48 1.85
N GLU A 125 6.49 -12.19 0.73
CA GLU A 125 6.59 -13.65 0.67
C GLU A 125 7.95 -14.13 1.21
N GLN A 126 9.04 -13.49 0.78
CA GLN A 126 10.39 -13.81 1.28
C GLN A 126 10.50 -13.58 2.79
N LEU A 127 9.95 -12.48 3.31
CA LEU A 127 9.95 -12.20 4.75
C LEU A 127 9.11 -13.25 5.51
N LEU A 128 7.95 -13.64 4.99
CA LEU A 128 7.06 -14.64 5.61
C LEU A 128 7.68 -16.03 5.67
N THR A 129 8.56 -16.40 4.73
CA THR A 129 9.32 -17.66 4.82
C THR A 129 10.31 -17.69 5.98
N ARG A 130 10.74 -16.53 6.48
CA ARG A 130 11.74 -16.39 7.54
C ARG A 130 11.10 -16.33 8.93
N GLY A 131 9.86 -15.87 9.03
CA GLY A 131 9.12 -15.80 10.29
C GLY A 131 7.87 -14.94 10.21
N PRO A 132 7.22 -14.65 11.36
CA PRO A 132 6.14 -13.67 11.45
C PRO A 132 6.62 -12.31 10.95
N VAL A 133 5.79 -11.63 10.17
CA VAL A 133 6.09 -10.31 9.60
C VAL A 133 5.16 -9.28 10.20
N LEU A 134 5.75 -8.15 10.61
CA LEU A 134 5.05 -6.93 10.97
C LEU A 134 4.90 -6.08 9.70
N VAL A 135 3.67 -5.85 9.30
CA VAL A 135 3.28 -5.06 8.12
C VAL A 135 2.73 -3.73 8.60
N HIS A 136 3.36 -2.65 8.17
CA HIS A 136 2.91 -1.29 8.45
C HIS A 136 2.03 -0.79 7.30
N VAL A 137 0.85 -0.29 7.64
CA VAL A 137 -0.18 0.09 6.69
C VAL A 137 -0.84 1.42 7.05
N ASP A 138 -1.13 2.25 6.04
CA ASP A 138 -2.00 3.42 6.20
C ASP A 138 -3.47 2.97 6.13
N ALA A 139 -4.13 2.87 7.29
CA ALA A 139 -5.50 2.37 7.38
C ALA A 139 -6.57 3.41 6.96
N ARG A 140 -6.17 4.64 6.61
CA ARG A 140 -7.07 5.70 6.15
C ARG A 140 -7.47 5.55 4.69
N ARG A 141 -6.75 4.73 3.93
CA ARG A 141 -7.06 4.47 2.52
C ARG A 141 -8.38 3.71 2.42
N THR A 142 -9.27 4.17 1.53
CA THR A 142 -10.65 3.65 1.40
C THR A 142 -10.71 2.15 1.06
N GLU A 143 -9.67 1.64 0.42
CA GLU A 143 -9.55 0.25 -0.04
C GLU A 143 -9.07 -0.71 1.06
N VAL A 144 -8.59 -0.17 2.19
CA VAL A 144 -8.11 -0.97 3.32
C VAL A 144 -9.30 -1.46 4.17
N SER A 145 -9.40 -2.77 4.32
CA SER A 145 -10.36 -3.39 5.23
C SER A 145 -9.69 -3.71 6.56
N VAL A 146 -10.05 -2.96 7.60
CA VAL A 146 -9.66 -3.19 9.01
C VAL A 146 -10.85 -2.88 9.93
N PRO A 147 -10.83 -3.34 11.20
CA PRO A 147 -11.89 -2.98 12.16
C PRO A 147 -12.08 -1.46 12.26
N PRO A 148 -13.33 -0.96 12.42
CA PRO A 148 -13.65 0.47 12.34
C PRO A 148 -12.77 1.38 13.22
N ARG A 149 -12.36 0.89 14.39
CA ARG A 149 -11.50 1.62 15.34
C ARG A 149 -10.10 1.95 14.82
N PHE A 150 -9.62 1.27 13.78
CA PHE A 150 -8.29 1.48 13.20
C PHE A 150 -8.31 2.28 11.89
N ARG A 151 -9.48 2.58 11.31
CA ARG A 151 -9.58 3.28 10.01
C ARG A 151 -8.99 4.69 9.97
N ALA A 152 -8.72 5.29 11.13
CA ALA A 152 -8.11 6.61 11.21
C ALA A 152 -6.59 6.55 11.44
N ASP A 153 -6.00 5.36 11.60
CA ASP A 153 -4.61 5.17 11.97
C ASP A 153 -3.69 5.22 10.73
N PRO A 154 -2.78 6.20 10.62
CA PRO A 154 -1.83 6.30 9.51
C PRO A 154 -0.67 5.29 9.62
N SER A 155 -0.53 4.59 10.75
CA SER A 155 0.67 3.81 11.09
C SER A 155 0.34 2.44 11.67
N LEU A 156 -0.81 1.88 11.28
CA LEU A 156 -1.30 0.62 11.82
C LEU A 156 -0.30 -0.51 11.53
N VAL A 157 0.04 -1.30 12.55
CA VAL A 157 0.92 -2.46 12.41
C VAL A 157 0.11 -3.73 12.56
N LEU A 158 0.12 -4.56 11.52
CA LEU A 158 -0.55 -5.84 11.48
C LEU A 158 0.47 -6.97 11.36
N ARG A 159 0.24 -8.05 12.12
CA ARG A 159 1.14 -9.19 12.19
C ARG A 159 0.61 -10.35 11.34
N PHE A 160 1.41 -10.79 10.38
CA PHE A 160 1.11 -11.91 9.48
C PHE A 160 2.14 -13.02 9.62
N GLY A 161 1.75 -14.25 9.32
CA GLY A 161 2.67 -15.39 9.38
C GLY A 161 1.95 -16.72 9.26
N PHE A 162 2.63 -17.71 8.67
CA PHE A 162 2.08 -19.06 8.48
C PHE A 162 1.96 -19.84 9.80
N ASN A 163 2.82 -19.57 10.79
CA ASN A 163 2.91 -20.30 12.06
C ASN A 163 2.50 -19.45 13.26
N LEU A 164 1.45 -18.65 13.12
CA LEU A 164 0.91 -17.86 14.23
C LEU A 164 0.05 -18.70 15.18
N SER A 165 -0.09 -18.23 16.42
CA SER A 165 -1.06 -18.75 17.38
C SER A 165 -1.94 -17.58 17.86
N PRO A 166 -3.22 -17.50 17.43
CA PRO A 166 -3.91 -18.40 16.50
C PRO A 166 -3.40 -18.29 15.05
N ALA A 167 -3.47 -19.39 14.29
CA ALA A 167 -3.03 -19.43 12.90
C ALA A 167 -4.01 -18.68 11.98
N ILE A 168 -3.48 -18.03 10.95
CA ILE A 168 -4.26 -17.39 9.89
C ILE A 168 -4.46 -18.41 8.77
N GLY A 169 -5.53 -19.21 8.86
CA GLY A 169 -5.80 -20.28 7.91
C GLY A 169 -6.16 -19.81 6.48
N ASP A 170 -6.51 -18.52 6.33
CA ASP A 170 -6.94 -17.87 5.10
C ASP A 170 -5.96 -16.77 4.66
N LEU A 171 -4.69 -16.85 5.06
CA LEU A 171 -3.66 -15.91 4.63
C LEU A 171 -3.44 -16.03 3.11
N THR A 172 -3.69 -14.95 2.38
CA THR A 172 -3.37 -14.84 0.95
C THR A 172 -2.45 -13.65 0.71
N VAL A 173 -1.53 -13.84 -0.23
CA VAL A 173 -0.53 -12.85 -0.65
C VAL A 173 -0.57 -12.87 -2.16
N ASP A 174 -1.46 -12.06 -2.74
CA ASP A 174 -1.79 -12.07 -4.15
C ASP A 174 -1.25 -10.80 -4.82
N ASP A 175 -1.37 -10.70 -6.14
CA ASP A 175 -0.84 -9.54 -6.89
C ASP A 175 -1.50 -8.21 -6.51
N ASP A 176 -2.71 -8.23 -5.93
CA ASP A 176 -3.46 -7.01 -5.57
C ASP A 176 -3.33 -6.63 -4.07
N ALA A 177 -3.19 -7.62 -3.17
CA ALA A 177 -3.23 -7.37 -1.72
C ALA A 177 -2.63 -8.52 -0.90
N ILE A 178 -2.34 -8.22 0.37
CA ILE A 178 -2.27 -9.23 1.44
C ILE A 178 -3.60 -9.25 2.20
N ALA A 179 -4.16 -10.44 2.40
CA ALA A 179 -5.40 -10.63 3.14
C ALA A 179 -5.30 -11.78 4.14
N GLY A 180 -6.12 -11.71 5.19
CA GLY A 180 -6.23 -12.78 6.18
C GLY A 180 -7.10 -12.42 7.36
N THR A 181 -7.65 -13.41 8.04
CA THR A 181 -8.46 -13.23 9.25
C THR A 181 -7.55 -13.08 10.47
N LEU A 182 -7.49 -11.86 11.00
CA LEU A 182 -6.72 -11.50 12.19
C LEU A 182 -7.63 -11.41 13.42
N THR A 183 -7.10 -11.74 14.59
CA THR A 183 -7.86 -11.65 15.86
C THR A 183 -7.55 -10.35 16.58
N PHE A 184 -8.58 -9.57 16.85
CA PHE A 184 -8.51 -8.28 17.52
C PHE A 184 -9.27 -8.36 18.85
N ALA A 185 -8.56 -8.35 19.98
CA ALA A 185 -9.17 -8.49 21.31
C ALA A 185 -10.13 -9.70 21.43
N GLY A 186 -9.76 -10.83 20.81
CA GLY A 186 -10.57 -12.05 20.80
C GLY A 186 -11.61 -12.12 19.68
N GLN A 187 -11.82 -11.05 18.90
CA GLN A 187 -12.77 -11.05 17.79
C GLN A 187 -12.04 -11.19 16.44
N PRO A 188 -12.35 -12.22 15.63
CA PRO A 188 -11.78 -12.36 14.29
C PRO A 188 -12.33 -11.29 13.34
N PHE A 189 -11.47 -10.74 12.49
CA PHE A 189 -11.83 -9.80 11.44
C PHE A 189 -10.97 -10.06 10.20
N ARG A 190 -11.60 -10.13 9.02
CA ARG A 190 -10.89 -10.33 7.76
C ARG A 190 -10.28 -9.02 7.27
N CYS A 191 -8.96 -8.94 7.36
CA CYS A 191 -8.20 -7.81 6.86
C CYS A 191 -7.88 -8.00 5.38
N ILE A 192 -7.94 -6.90 4.62
CA ILE A 192 -7.51 -6.84 3.21
C ILE A 192 -6.69 -5.55 3.09
N LEU A 193 -5.41 -5.70 2.79
CA LEU A 193 -4.45 -4.60 2.70
C LEU A 193 -3.91 -4.57 1.27
N PRO A 194 -4.40 -3.65 0.42
CA PRO A 194 -3.81 -3.40 -0.88
C PRO A 194 -2.32 -3.03 -0.74
N TRP A 195 -1.51 -3.38 -1.73
CA TRP A 195 -0.08 -3.06 -1.71
C TRP A 195 0.19 -1.57 -1.64
N THR A 196 -0.73 -0.78 -2.18
CA THR A 196 -0.80 0.68 -2.08
C THR A 196 -0.72 1.15 -0.63
N ALA A 197 -1.42 0.47 0.29
CA ALA A 197 -1.50 0.90 1.67
C ALA A 197 -0.30 0.45 2.52
N VAL A 198 0.44 -0.56 2.06
CA VAL A 198 1.58 -1.14 2.79
C VAL A 198 2.84 -0.34 2.51
N TYR A 199 3.41 0.25 3.56
CA TYR A 199 4.58 1.12 3.40
C TYR A 199 5.85 0.57 4.08
N ALA A 200 5.73 -0.42 4.96
CA ALA A 200 6.89 -1.15 5.48
C ALA A 200 6.54 -2.58 5.87
N ALA A 201 7.52 -3.47 5.80
CA ALA A 201 7.43 -4.84 6.27
C ALA A 201 8.74 -5.29 6.90
N MET A 202 8.67 -6.01 8.02
CA MET A 202 9.84 -6.54 8.71
C MET A 202 9.55 -7.84 9.42
N VAL A 203 10.53 -8.74 9.49
CA VAL A 203 10.40 -9.95 10.31
C VAL A 203 10.40 -9.54 11.78
N GLU A 204 9.46 -10.07 12.56
CA GLU A 204 9.35 -9.84 13.99
C GLU A 204 10.65 -10.25 14.70
N GLY A 205 11.25 -9.31 15.44
CA GLY A 205 12.52 -9.51 16.14
C GLY A 205 13.77 -9.08 15.36
N GLU A 206 13.66 -8.79 14.05
CA GLU A 206 14.77 -8.22 13.28
C GLU A 206 14.83 -6.69 13.42
N GLN A 207 16.05 -6.14 13.37
CA GLN A 207 16.27 -4.69 13.42
C GLN A 207 16.20 -4.02 12.04
N ARG A 208 16.09 -4.82 10.97
CA ARG A 208 16.01 -4.34 9.58
C ARG A 208 14.69 -4.78 8.97
N GLY A 209 14.04 -3.85 8.30
CA GLY A 209 12.85 -4.07 7.49
C GLY A 209 13.01 -3.44 6.11
N THR A 210 12.09 -3.77 5.22
CA THR A 210 11.93 -3.06 3.95
C THR A 210 10.91 -1.95 4.16
N VAL A 211 11.24 -0.75 3.70
CA VAL A 211 10.35 0.41 3.66
C VAL A 211 10.19 0.80 2.20
N TRP A 212 8.97 1.10 1.79
CA TRP A 212 8.60 1.61 0.47
C TRP A 212 8.25 3.08 0.61
N PRO A 213 9.24 4.00 0.43
CA PRO A 213 9.08 5.43 0.70
C PRO A 213 7.94 6.09 -0.08
N GLU A 214 7.55 5.49 -1.20
CA GLU A 214 6.44 5.93 -2.04
C GLU A 214 5.08 5.88 -1.33
N ASP A 215 4.90 4.96 -0.39
CA ASP A 215 3.61 4.73 0.28
C ASP A 215 3.59 5.13 1.75
N VAL A 216 4.71 5.64 2.28
CA VAL A 216 4.78 6.11 3.66
C VAL A 216 3.91 7.37 3.82
N PRO A 217 2.91 7.37 4.70
CA PRO A 217 2.09 8.54 4.93
C PRO A 217 2.89 9.72 5.48
N GLU A 218 2.48 10.92 5.08
CA GLU A 218 3.19 12.19 5.35
C GLU A 218 3.39 12.43 6.85
N ASP A 219 2.40 12.07 7.67
CA ASP A 219 2.41 12.24 9.13
C ASP A 219 3.43 11.31 9.83
N VAL A 220 3.75 10.17 9.21
CA VAL A 220 4.75 9.20 9.71
C VAL A 220 6.17 9.69 9.39
N LEU A 221 6.37 10.42 8.29
CA LEU A 221 7.66 10.98 7.89
C LEU A 221 8.05 12.23 8.70
N THR A 222 7.08 12.96 9.25
CA THR A 222 7.29 14.22 9.97
C THR A 222 7.53 14.06 11.48
N GLY A 223 7.49 12.84 12.02
CA GLY A 223 7.84 12.57 13.42
C GLY A 223 6.89 13.21 14.44
N GLY A 224 5.60 13.31 14.09
CA GLY A 224 4.53 13.84 14.94
C GLY A 224 3.57 12.76 15.42
N GLY A 225 4.08 11.78 16.16
CA GLY A 225 3.27 10.80 16.87
C GLY A 225 4.03 10.35 18.10
N ASP A 226 3.57 10.81 19.26
CA ASP A 226 4.05 10.39 20.56
C ASP A 226 4.30 8.87 20.61
N ALA A 227 5.40 8.51 21.26
CA ALA A 227 5.60 7.16 21.76
C ALA A 227 4.37 6.68 22.56
N THR A 228 4.17 5.36 22.63
CA THR A 228 3.27 4.64 23.54
C THR A 228 1.78 4.54 23.16
N ALA A 229 1.48 3.63 22.22
CA ALA A 229 0.35 2.71 22.40
C ALA A 229 0.88 1.28 22.32
N GLN A 230 1.51 0.88 23.43
CA GLN A 230 1.46 -0.48 23.96
C GLN A 230 0.45 -1.40 23.23
N SER A 231 0.96 -2.26 22.35
CA SER A 231 0.37 -3.59 22.21
C SER A 231 0.90 -4.45 23.38
N THR A 232 0.67 -4.00 24.62
CA THR A 232 0.61 -4.93 25.74
C THR A 232 -0.71 -5.65 25.56
N LEU A 233 -0.61 -6.84 25.00
CA LEU A 233 -1.48 -7.94 25.42
C LEU A 233 -1.62 -7.84 26.94
N PRO A 234 -2.85 -7.79 27.50
CA PRO A 234 -3.00 -7.91 28.94
C PRO A 234 -2.29 -9.20 29.38
N PRO A 235 -1.44 -9.16 30.43
CA PRO A 235 -0.92 -10.39 31.00
C PRO A 235 -2.11 -11.26 31.37
N ALA A 236 -2.06 -12.52 30.93
CA ALA A 236 -3.05 -13.53 31.27
C ALA A 236 -3.26 -13.51 32.80
N GLY A 237 -4.40 -12.96 33.22
CA GLY A 237 -4.86 -13.02 34.59
C GLY A 237 -5.18 -14.47 34.98
N PRO A 238 -5.18 -14.77 36.29
CA PRO A 238 -4.59 -15.97 36.84
C PRO A 238 -5.52 -17.18 36.75
N GLN A 239 -4.97 -18.32 36.35
CA GLN A 239 -5.64 -19.60 36.61
C GLN A 239 -5.71 -19.83 38.12
N THR A 240 -6.93 -19.98 38.59
CA THR A 240 -7.33 -20.37 39.92
C THR A 240 -6.97 -21.84 40.14
N VAL A 241 -6.05 -22.09 41.07
CA VAL A 241 -5.98 -23.37 41.80
C VAL A 241 -5.81 -23.06 43.29
N LYS A 242 -6.93 -23.16 44.00
CA LYS A 242 -7.00 -23.58 45.41
C LYS A 242 -6.51 -25.03 45.47
N ASP A 243 -5.94 -25.62 46.52
CA ASP A 243 -5.63 -25.33 47.92
C ASP A 243 -4.55 -26.38 48.28
N ASP A 244 -3.52 -26.02 49.05
CA ASP A 244 -3.15 -26.72 50.31
C ASP A 244 -1.89 -26.08 50.94
N GLU A 245 -2.06 -25.57 52.16
CA GLU A 245 -1.05 -25.03 53.08
C GLU A 245 -0.45 -26.19 53.94
N PRO A 246 0.45 -26.04 54.94
CA PRO A 246 1.15 -24.83 55.44
C PRO A 246 2.61 -25.01 55.94
N ARG A 247 3.15 -23.88 56.47
CA ARG A 247 4.25 -23.67 57.45
C ARG A 247 5.68 -23.57 56.87
N LYS A 248 6.52 -22.57 57.18
CA LYS A 248 6.87 -21.94 58.49
C LYS A 248 7.79 -20.70 58.28
N ARG A 249 7.64 -19.67 59.13
CA ARG A 249 8.62 -18.76 59.81
C ARG A 249 10.01 -18.58 59.15
N THR A 250 10.65 -17.41 59.00
CA THR A 250 10.92 -16.25 59.89
C THR A 250 11.78 -15.27 59.03
N GLY A 251 11.59 -13.96 59.00
CA GLY A 251 12.27 -12.99 59.87
C GLY A 251 13.60 -12.43 59.30
N ASN A 252 13.66 -11.09 59.09
CA ASN A 252 14.85 -10.21 58.91
C ASN A 252 15.69 -10.36 57.61
N HIS A 253 16.36 -9.33 57.04
CA HIS A 253 16.81 -8.03 57.55
C HIS A 253 17.05 -7.06 56.36
N LEU A 254 16.70 -5.78 56.52
CA LEU A 254 17.31 -4.67 55.76
C LEU A 254 18.80 -4.56 56.13
N LYS A 255 19.67 -4.25 55.14
CA LYS A 255 20.65 -3.14 55.23
C LYS A 255 21.35 -2.83 53.90
N LEU A 256 21.37 -1.54 53.62
CA LEU A 256 22.20 -0.75 52.72
C LEU A 256 23.67 -0.75 53.17
N VAL A 257 24.64 -0.79 52.24
CA VAL A 257 25.99 -0.21 52.43
C VAL A 257 26.52 0.31 51.08
N GLU A 258 26.87 1.60 51.12
CA GLU A 258 27.70 2.48 50.26
C GLU A 258 27.95 2.16 48.77
#